data_AF-A0A8I1WNH9-F1
#
_entry.id   AF-A0A8I1WNH9-F1
#
_cell.length_a   1.000
_cell.length_b   1.000
_cell.length_c   1.000
_cell.angle_alpha   90.00
_cell.angle_beta   90.00
_cell.angle_gamma   90.00
#
_symmetry.space_group_name_H-M   'P 1'
#
loop_
_entity.id
_entity.type
_entity.pdbx_description
1 polymer ?
#
loop_
_entity_poly.entity_id
_entity_poly.type
_entity_poly.pdbx_seq_one_letter_code
_entity_poly.pdbx_strand_id
1 'polypeptide(L)'
;MTNIYDIINDLYNDDEGWGTILERGYAEQFLRTEAFRGASDDELLDIWQQVMYLLIYCGNTSYKLGDLTAEDLIFCISWCQRNIGDFELTYDSVSYFLSVTDRLLSFLKQKKAITHDSAAAKCKLKLLGPDGNLNIFQEDGSLPEAYENFRTNREPDLETKVFMQLGQKLIDLFNMMRQFFGDDRFAVDKKRACAVFLGVAEEPDESVQPELYSSFWEYFIFDYHLRQTNRRPIEVFYEFYKQHPNPDHAKSNRALIGLLETMLKIRLMIFTVESRTEDGWYRCRDFFTGSISDLSLPLDETFDMKNMLCVAHVFEDGNLFTEYLRSVYIKPVSQKILRNNFSHLLEWYRVQNPQADWETFCENNAALVIHMVGFFSVQDSIPESFRWTTNIREYTPAEVDSQSDMFRMLMRFSELMHMTFQDRKNLIQMWSDFVKLRPVFCIYHEDFMIWTLALLNNYMDILKNTILDVYSYAEKTKLRKESIEERTKIIHDTLGLEEFDPRYCSEDAFINMIFS
;
A
#
# COMPACT_ATOMS: atom_id res chain seq x y z
N MET A 1 16.96 -9.63 20.86
CA MET A 1 18.08 -10.34 20.19
C MET A 1 17.54 -11.68 19.76
N THR A 2 17.29 -11.82 18.46
CA THR A 2 16.78 -13.06 17.86
C THR A 2 17.95 -14.01 17.69
N ASN A 3 17.87 -15.18 18.30
CA ASN A 3 18.89 -16.20 18.17
C ASN A 3 18.81 -16.79 16.75
N ILE A 4 19.94 -16.85 16.03
CA ILE A 4 20.00 -17.40 14.67
C ILE A 4 19.47 -18.85 14.59
N TYR A 5 19.63 -19.64 15.64
CA TYR A 5 19.11 -21.01 15.66
C TYR A 5 17.58 -21.05 15.73
N ASP A 6 16.93 -20.04 16.32
CA ASP A 6 15.47 -19.97 16.32
C ASP A 6 14.96 -19.63 14.91
N ILE A 7 15.63 -18.71 14.20
CA ILE A 7 15.31 -18.38 12.79
C ILE A 7 15.42 -19.61 11.88
N ILE A 8 16.47 -20.42 12.07
CA ILE A 8 16.62 -21.67 11.33
C ILE A 8 15.49 -22.63 11.69
N ASN A 9 15.18 -22.79 12.97
CA ASN A 9 14.13 -23.70 13.40
C ASN A 9 12.79 -23.35 12.77
N ASP A 10 12.44 -22.07 12.77
CA ASP A 10 11.19 -21.56 12.20
C ASP A 10 11.15 -21.86 10.70
N LEU A 11 12.21 -21.52 9.94
CA LEU A 11 12.29 -21.82 8.50
C LEU A 11 11.99 -23.29 8.15
N TYR A 12 12.60 -24.23 8.89
CA TYR A 12 12.44 -25.67 8.62
C TYR A 12 11.15 -26.25 9.18
N ASN A 13 10.49 -25.57 10.12
CA ASN A 13 9.16 -25.95 10.61
C ASN A 13 8.07 -25.45 9.66
N ASP A 14 8.28 -24.29 9.03
CA ASP A 14 7.33 -23.66 8.11
C ASP A 14 7.26 -24.40 6.76
N ASP A 15 8.39 -24.93 6.27
CA ASP A 15 8.45 -25.72 5.04
C ASP A 15 9.49 -26.85 5.12
N GLU A 16 9.00 -28.10 5.19
CA GLU A 16 9.85 -29.30 5.21
C GLU A 16 10.67 -29.46 3.91
N GLY A 17 10.25 -28.83 2.81
CA GLY A 17 10.91 -28.81 1.51
C GLY A 17 12.34 -28.29 1.58
N TRP A 18 12.65 -27.36 2.49
CA TRP A 18 14.02 -26.87 2.71
C TRP A 18 15.00 -27.98 3.07
N GLY A 19 14.53 -29.03 3.76
CA GLY A 19 15.32 -30.19 4.13
C GLY A 19 15.88 -30.96 2.93
N THR A 20 15.22 -30.86 1.77
CA THR A 20 15.67 -31.51 0.52
C THR A 20 16.83 -30.78 -0.15
N ILE A 21 16.97 -29.47 0.10
CA ILE A 21 18.02 -28.61 -0.46
C ILE A 21 19.25 -28.62 0.46
N LEU A 22 19.03 -28.36 1.75
CA LEU A 22 20.04 -28.41 2.81
C LEU A 22 19.39 -28.96 4.07
N GLU A 23 19.86 -30.09 4.59
CA GLU A 23 19.30 -30.60 5.86
C GLU A 23 19.57 -29.64 7.02
N ARG A 24 18.57 -29.41 7.88
CA ARG A 24 18.67 -28.56 9.07
C ARG A 24 19.89 -28.88 9.93
N GLY A 25 20.18 -30.17 10.11
CA GLY A 25 21.34 -30.63 10.88
C GLY A 25 22.69 -30.15 10.30
N TYR A 26 22.79 -30.00 8.98
CA TYR A 26 23.98 -29.43 8.34
C TYR A 26 24.02 -27.90 8.45
N ALA A 27 22.89 -27.22 8.28
CA ALA A 27 22.79 -25.77 8.46
C ALA A 27 23.23 -25.34 9.87
N GLU A 28 22.67 -25.96 10.91
CA GLU A 28 23.02 -25.66 12.31
C GLU A 28 24.50 -25.96 12.60
N GLN A 29 25.02 -27.10 12.14
CA GLN A 29 26.42 -27.45 12.36
C GLN A 29 27.39 -26.53 11.61
N PHE A 30 27.01 -26.06 10.42
CA PHE A 30 27.80 -25.09 9.66
C PHE A 30 27.92 -23.78 10.44
N LEU A 31 26.80 -23.21 10.91
CA LEU A 31 26.83 -21.96 11.68
C LEU A 31 27.52 -22.12 13.03
N ARG A 32 27.37 -23.26 13.71
CA ARG A 32 28.19 -23.57 14.90
C ARG A 32 29.69 -23.56 14.58
N THR A 33 30.06 -24.09 13.42
CA THR A 33 31.47 -24.10 12.97
C THR A 33 31.98 -22.67 12.72
N GLU A 34 31.16 -21.80 12.13
CA GLU A 34 31.49 -20.38 11.95
C GLU A 34 31.57 -19.63 13.29
N ALA A 35 30.67 -19.92 14.24
CA ALA A 35 30.73 -19.39 15.60
C ALA A 35 32.03 -19.82 16.31
N PHE A 36 32.44 -21.09 16.17
CA PHE A 36 33.72 -21.58 16.70
C PHE A 36 34.94 -20.92 16.03
N ARG A 37 34.80 -20.40 14.81
CA ARG A 37 35.83 -19.60 14.12
C ARG A 37 35.87 -18.14 14.60
N GLY A 38 34.96 -17.75 15.49
CA GLY A 38 34.92 -16.43 16.11
C GLY A 38 33.89 -15.47 15.53
N ALA A 39 32.96 -15.94 14.69
CA ALA A 39 31.86 -15.10 14.21
C ALA A 39 30.95 -14.67 15.36
N SER A 40 30.66 -13.38 15.44
CA SER A 40 29.68 -12.79 16.33
C SER A 40 28.25 -13.12 15.91
N ASP A 41 27.27 -12.88 16.78
CA ASP A 41 25.86 -13.17 16.49
C ASP A 41 25.35 -12.42 15.24
N ASP A 42 25.74 -11.14 15.08
CA ASP A 42 25.41 -10.34 13.88
C ASP A 42 26.08 -10.90 12.62
N GLU A 43 27.34 -11.34 12.72
CA GLU A 43 28.03 -11.97 11.59
C GLU A 43 27.42 -13.31 11.22
N LEU A 44 26.90 -14.08 12.17
CA LEU A 44 26.20 -15.33 11.91
C LEU A 44 24.88 -15.09 11.16
N LEU A 45 24.16 -14.03 11.48
CA LEU A 45 22.98 -13.60 10.72
C LEU A 45 23.36 -13.22 9.28
N ASP A 46 24.43 -12.42 9.10
CA ASP A 46 24.94 -12.03 7.78
C ASP A 46 25.40 -13.25 6.97
N ILE A 47 26.08 -14.23 7.59
CA ILE A 47 26.49 -15.49 6.96
C ILE A 47 25.27 -16.29 6.55
N TRP A 48 24.30 -16.48 7.44
CA TRP A 48 23.08 -17.22 7.14
C TRP A 48 22.29 -16.59 6.00
N GLN A 49 22.23 -15.27 5.93
CA GLN A 49 21.61 -14.55 4.82
C GLN A 49 22.26 -14.88 3.47
N GLN A 50 23.60 -14.97 3.39
CA GLN A 50 24.27 -15.41 2.16
C GLN A 50 23.92 -16.86 1.79
N VAL A 51 23.80 -17.74 2.79
CA VAL A 51 23.36 -19.12 2.58
C VAL A 51 21.92 -19.14 2.04
N MET A 52 21.03 -18.34 2.60
CA MET A 52 19.63 -18.25 2.16
C MET A 52 19.50 -17.83 0.70
N TYR A 53 20.31 -16.88 0.21
CA TYR A 53 20.29 -16.51 -1.21
C TYR A 53 20.54 -17.71 -2.12
N LEU A 54 21.51 -18.55 -1.76
CA LEU A 54 21.83 -19.77 -2.51
C LEU A 54 20.71 -20.80 -2.40
N LEU A 55 20.15 -21.00 -1.20
CA LEU A 55 19.06 -21.96 -0.99
C LEU A 55 17.80 -21.57 -1.76
N ILE A 56 17.41 -20.29 -1.74
CA ILE A 56 16.25 -19.77 -2.48
C ILE A 56 16.45 -20.00 -3.98
N TYR A 57 17.63 -19.71 -4.52
CA TYR A 57 17.94 -20.02 -5.91
C TYR A 57 17.80 -21.53 -6.19
N CYS A 58 18.47 -22.39 -5.42
CA CYS A 58 18.42 -23.84 -5.59
C CYS A 58 16.99 -24.42 -5.48
N GLY A 59 16.16 -23.90 -4.58
CA GLY A 59 14.76 -24.29 -4.44
C GLY A 59 13.93 -23.99 -5.68
N ASN A 60 14.21 -22.86 -6.35
CA ASN A 60 13.52 -22.45 -7.57
C ASN A 60 14.06 -23.12 -8.84
N THR A 61 15.30 -23.63 -8.82
CA THR A 61 15.96 -24.23 -9.99
C THR A 61 15.99 -25.75 -9.96
N SER A 62 15.65 -26.37 -8.83
CA SER A 62 15.87 -27.80 -8.52
C SER A 62 17.35 -28.24 -8.58
N TYR A 63 18.32 -27.31 -8.64
CA TYR A 63 19.73 -27.65 -8.55
C TYR A 63 20.10 -28.08 -7.13
N LYS A 64 20.82 -29.19 -7.02
CA LYS A 64 21.43 -29.60 -5.75
C LYS A 64 22.71 -28.83 -5.52
N LEU A 65 22.96 -28.44 -4.27
CA LEU A 65 24.18 -27.70 -3.88
C LEU A 65 25.48 -28.36 -4.36
N GLY A 66 25.54 -29.69 -4.38
CA GLY A 66 26.72 -30.45 -4.79
C GLY A 66 26.98 -30.52 -6.30
N ASP A 67 25.98 -30.15 -7.12
CA ASP A 67 26.04 -30.23 -8.59
C ASP A 67 26.31 -28.86 -9.23
N LEU A 68 26.35 -27.79 -8.43
CA LEU A 68 26.59 -26.44 -8.89
C LEU A 68 27.98 -26.29 -9.54
N THR A 69 27.99 -25.67 -10.71
CA THR A 69 29.21 -25.25 -11.42
C THR A 69 29.52 -23.77 -11.16
N ALA A 70 30.65 -23.30 -11.70
CA ALA A 70 31.00 -21.89 -11.61
C ALA A 70 29.99 -21.02 -12.38
N GLU A 71 29.53 -21.51 -13.52
CA GLU A 71 28.52 -20.90 -14.37
C GLU A 71 27.16 -20.81 -13.67
N ASP A 72 26.75 -21.89 -12.99
CA ASP A 72 25.49 -21.88 -12.22
C ASP A 72 25.50 -20.83 -11.11
N LEU A 73 26.65 -20.59 -10.47
CA LEU A 73 26.79 -19.51 -9.49
C LEU A 73 26.75 -18.11 -10.12
N ILE A 74 27.21 -17.93 -11.35
CA ILE A 74 27.05 -16.65 -12.09
C ILE A 74 25.56 -16.41 -12.36
N PHE A 75 24.83 -17.44 -12.80
CA PHE A 75 23.38 -17.35 -13.00
C PHE A 75 22.63 -17.14 -11.69
N CYS A 76 23.05 -17.78 -10.60
CA CYS A 76 22.54 -17.55 -9.25
C CYS A 76 22.68 -16.07 -8.85
N ILE A 77 23.86 -15.47 -9.01
CA ILE A 77 24.09 -14.04 -8.68
C ILE A 77 23.20 -13.14 -9.53
N SER A 78 23.13 -13.40 -10.84
CA SER A 78 22.27 -12.68 -11.78
C SER A 78 20.79 -12.77 -11.38
N TRP A 79 20.33 -13.96 -11.01
CA TRP A 79 18.96 -14.21 -10.57
C TRP A 79 18.68 -13.55 -9.20
N CYS A 80 19.59 -13.64 -8.24
CA CYS A 80 19.43 -13.02 -6.92
C CYS A 80 19.28 -11.50 -7.01
N GLN A 81 20.05 -10.82 -7.86
CA GLN A 81 19.89 -9.36 -8.05
C GLN A 81 18.47 -8.97 -8.50
N ARG A 82 17.83 -9.79 -9.35
CA ARG A 82 16.49 -9.51 -9.86
C ARG A 82 15.40 -9.86 -8.85
N ASN A 83 15.62 -10.91 -8.07
CA ASN A 83 14.57 -11.58 -7.29
C ASN A 83 14.67 -11.41 -5.77
N ILE A 84 15.83 -10.99 -5.25
CA ILE A 84 16.06 -10.81 -3.81
C ILE A 84 16.35 -9.34 -3.53
N GLY A 85 15.47 -8.70 -2.76
CA GLY A 85 15.57 -7.27 -2.45
C GLY A 85 16.83 -6.88 -1.67
N ASP A 86 17.37 -7.82 -0.89
CA ASP A 86 18.58 -7.64 -0.09
C ASP A 86 19.89 -7.95 -0.83
N PHE A 87 19.84 -8.49 -2.05
CA PHE A 87 21.06 -8.86 -2.77
C PHE A 87 21.59 -7.68 -3.61
N GLU A 88 22.80 -7.23 -3.27
CA GLU A 88 23.47 -6.17 -4.03
C GLU A 88 24.46 -6.74 -5.03
N LEU A 89 24.34 -6.34 -6.30
CA LEU A 89 25.34 -6.64 -7.31
C LEU A 89 26.53 -5.66 -7.23
N THR A 90 27.35 -5.81 -6.20
CA THR A 90 28.61 -5.07 -6.02
C THR A 90 29.78 -6.02 -5.85
N TYR A 91 31.01 -5.56 -6.08
CA TYR A 91 32.21 -6.39 -5.90
C TYR A 91 32.29 -7.01 -4.50
N ASP A 92 32.11 -6.19 -3.47
CA ASP A 92 32.23 -6.63 -2.08
C ASP A 92 31.12 -7.60 -1.69
N SER A 93 29.87 -7.30 -2.06
CA SER A 93 28.72 -8.18 -1.82
C SER A 93 28.91 -9.54 -2.48
N VAL A 94 29.28 -9.55 -3.77
CA VAL A 94 29.48 -10.80 -4.52
C VAL A 94 30.71 -11.57 -4.02
N SER A 95 31.79 -10.88 -3.66
CA SER A 95 32.97 -11.49 -3.06
C SER A 95 32.64 -12.16 -1.73
N TYR A 96 31.83 -11.51 -0.89
CA TYR A 96 31.38 -12.05 0.38
C TYR A 96 30.46 -13.26 0.19
N PHE A 97 29.45 -13.15 -0.67
CA PHE A 97 28.55 -14.25 -1.04
C PHE A 97 29.33 -15.49 -1.50
N LEU A 98 30.25 -15.33 -2.46
CA LEU A 98 31.08 -16.44 -2.95
C LEU A 98 32.01 -16.99 -1.87
N SER A 99 32.52 -16.15 -0.97
CA SER A 99 33.35 -16.60 0.16
C SER A 99 32.57 -17.45 1.15
N VAL A 100 31.34 -17.06 1.51
CA VAL A 100 30.48 -17.86 2.39
C VAL A 100 30.09 -19.17 1.71
N THR A 101 29.72 -19.11 0.43
CA THR A 101 29.38 -20.30 -0.37
C THR A 101 30.54 -21.29 -0.44
N ASP A 102 31.78 -20.82 -0.65
CA ASP A 102 32.98 -21.66 -0.66
C ASP A 102 33.20 -22.39 0.68
N ARG A 103 32.98 -21.69 1.81
CA ARG A 103 33.07 -22.29 3.15
C ARG A 103 31.96 -23.32 3.40
N LEU A 104 30.73 -23.05 2.96
CA LEU A 104 29.61 -23.97 3.07
C LEU A 104 29.86 -25.26 2.26
N LEU A 105 30.21 -25.14 0.99
CA LEU A 105 30.48 -26.30 0.12
C LEU A 105 31.64 -27.14 0.66
N SER A 106 32.72 -26.48 1.12
CA SER A 106 33.85 -27.15 1.77
C SER A 106 33.41 -27.93 3.01
N PHE A 107 32.55 -27.34 3.85
CA PHE A 107 31.99 -28.00 5.03
C PHE A 107 31.13 -29.22 4.65
N LEU A 108 30.22 -29.08 3.67
CA LEU A 108 29.36 -30.17 3.21
C LEU A 108 30.17 -31.34 2.62
N LYS A 109 31.24 -31.05 1.89
CA LYS A 109 32.15 -32.08 1.37
C LYS A 109 32.90 -32.80 2.50
N GLN A 110 33.35 -32.08 3.53
CA GLN A 110 33.97 -32.70 4.71
C GLN A 110 32.99 -33.64 5.44
N LYS A 111 31.70 -33.29 5.46
CA LYS A 111 30.61 -34.13 5.99
C LYS A 111 30.17 -35.24 5.03
N LYS A 112 30.76 -35.32 3.82
CA LYS A 112 30.41 -36.26 2.75
C LYS A 112 28.97 -36.11 2.22
N ALA A 113 28.36 -34.94 2.42
CA ALA A 113 27.04 -34.61 1.89
C ALA A 113 27.10 -34.28 0.38
N ILE A 114 28.24 -33.76 -0.10
CA ILE A 114 28.50 -33.47 -1.51
C ILE A 114 29.86 -34.02 -1.95
N THR A 115 30.08 -34.10 -3.26
CA THR A 115 31.31 -34.64 -3.87
C THR A 115 32.31 -33.54 -4.27
N HIS A 116 31.82 -32.38 -4.71
CA HIS A 116 32.63 -31.28 -5.22
C HIS A 116 32.33 -29.98 -4.48
N ASP A 117 33.35 -29.16 -4.26
CA ASP A 117 33.31 -27.88 -3.53
C ASP A 117 33.91 -26.70 -4.34
N SER A 118 34.47 -26.97 -5.52
CA SER A 118 35.26 -25.97 -6.27
C SER A 118 34.47 -24.88 -7.00
N ALA A 119 33.13 -24.94 -6.98
CA ALA A 119 32.26 -24.08 -7.78
C ALA A 119 32.47 -22.60 -7.46
N ALA A 120 32.42 -22.24 -6.16
CA ALA A 120 32.55 -20.87 -5.69
C ALA A 120 33.94 -20.30 -5.97
N ALA A 121 35.01 -21.05 -5.68
CA ALA A 121 36.38 -20.66 -5.99
C ALA A 121 36.60 -20.39 -7.49
N LYS A 122 36.06 -21.26 -8.37
CA LYS A 122 36.13 -21.07 -9.83
C LYS A 122 35.31 -19.87 -10.29
N CYS A 123 34.11 -19.67 -9.74
CA CYS A 123 33.28 -18.50 -10.03
C CYS A 123 34.00 -17.20 -9.65
N LYS A 124 34.64 -17.17 -8.46
CA LYS A 124 35.41 -16.03 -7.97
C LYS A 124 36.50 -15.60 -8.95
N LEU A 125 37.26 -16.57 -9.49
CA LEU A 125 38.32 -16.31 -10.48
C LEU A 125 37.81 -15.72 -11.80
N LYS A 126 36.59 -16.07 -12.21
CA LYS A 126 35.98 -15.55 -13.43
C LYS A 126 35.40 -14.16 -13.22
N LEU A 127 34.71 -13.98 -12.09
CA LEU A 127 33.80 -12.87 -11.91
C LEU A 127 34.43 -11.65 -11.23
N LEU A 128 35.36 -11.86 -10.28
CA LEU A 128 36.01 -10.77 -9.56
C LEU A 128 37.28 -10.30 -10.29
N GLY A 129 37.26 -9.07 -10.79
CA GLY A 129 38.41 -8.42 -11.40
C GLY A 129 39.45 -7.98 -10.38
N PRO A 130 40.74 -7.86 -10.78
CA PRO A 130 41.81 -7.36 -9.91
C PRO A 130 41.61 -5.89 -9.52
N ASP A 131 40.87 -5.13 -10.33
CA ASP A 131 40.63 -3.69 -10.14
C ASP A 131 39.41 -3.39 -9.25
N GLY A 132 38.83 -4.40 -8.59
CA GLY A 132 37.61 -4.23 -7.78
C GLY A 132 36.31 -4.16 -8.60
N ASN A 133 36.35 -4.57 -9.88
CA ASN A 133 35.20 -4.59 -10.78
C ASN A 133 34.62 -6.01 -10.94
N LEU A 134 33.36 -6.10 -11.34
CA LEU A 134 32.73 -7.37 -11.75
C LEU A 134 32.94 -7.57 -13.27
N ASN A 135 33.71 -8.58 -13.68
CA ASN A 135 34.20 -8.72 -15.06
C ASN A 135 33.13 -9.09 -16.09
N ILE A 136 32.01 -9.68 -15.65
CA ILE A 136 31.01 -10.29 -16.55
C ILE A 136 29.75 -9.44 -16.65
N PHE A 137 29.34 -8.79 -15.57
CA PHE A 137 28.10 -8.02 -15.53
C PHE A 137 28.24 -6.68 -16.25
N GLN A 138 27.19 -6.29 -16.96
CA GLN A 138 27.06 -4.95 -17.53
C GLN A 138 26.78 -3.92 -16.42
N GLU A 139 26.86 -2.63 -16.74
CA GLU A 139 26.61 -1.55 -15.76
C GLU A 139 25.18 -1.59 -15.18
N ASP A 140 24.21 -2.08 -15.96
CA ASP A 140 22.83 -2.30 -15.51
C ASP A 140 22.64 -3.63 -14.74
N GLY A 141 23.72 -4.38 -14.54
CA GLY A 141 23.77 -5.68 -13.88
C GLY A 141 23.21 -6.84 -14.73
N SER A 142 22.92 -6.63 -16.01
CA SER A 142 22.55 -7.71 -16.91
C SER A 142 23.76 -8.55 -17.34
N LEU A 143 23.52 -9.81 -17.72
CA LEU A 143 24.54 -10.64 -18.34
C LEU A 143 24.66 -10.32 -19.84
N PRO A 144 25.85 -10.43 -20.45
CA PRO A 144 26.01 -10.31 -21.90
C PRO A 144 25.22 -11.41 -22.63
N GLU A 145 24.70 -11.10 -23.81
CA GLU A 145 23.87 -12.01 -24.63
C GLU A 145 24.54 -13.38 -24.86
N ALA A 146 25.87 -13.41 -25.00
CA ALA A 146 26.64 -14.64 -25.13
C ALA A 146 26.44 -15.60 -23.93
N TYR A 147 26.34 -15.08 -22.70
CA TYR A 147 26.09 -15.88 -21.50
C TYR A 147 24.64 -16.37 -21.43
N GLU A 148 23.68 -15.55 -21.84
CA GLU A 148 22.26 -15.94 -21.92
C GLU A 148 21.99 -17.03 -22.98
N ASN A 149 22.80 -17.09 -24.03
CA ASN A 149 22.69 -18.12 -25.08
C ASN A 149 23.19 -19.51 -24.64
N PHE A 150 24.08 -19.58 -23.63
CA PHE A 150 24.56 -20.84 -23.06
C PHE A 150 23.78 -21.27 -21.81
N ARG A 151 22.85 -20.44 -21.35
CA ARG A 151 22.00 -20.73 -20.20
C ARG A 151 21.02 -21.84 -20.55
N THR A 152 21.24 -23.03 -19.99
CA THR A 152 20.44 -24.24 -20.25
C THR A 152 19.07 -24.19 -19.57
N ASN A 153 18.96 -23.49 -18.44
CA ASN A 153 17.71 -23.26 -17.72
C ASN A 153 17.46 -21.76 -17.59
N ARG A 154 16.34 -21.28 -18.14
CA ARG A 154 15.86 -19.91 -17.88
C ARG A 154 14.89 -19.97 -16.72
N GLU A 155 15.43 -19.82 -15.52
CA GLU A 155 14.58 -19.72 -14.34
C GLU A 155 13.77 -18.42 -14.43
N PRO A 156 12.44 -18.51 -14.29
CA PRO A 156 11.60 -17.32 -14.31
C PRO A 156 12.00 -16.41 -13.16
N ASP A 157 11.85 -15.11 -13.39
CA ASP A 157 11.86 -14.17 -12.28
C ASP A 157 10.58 -14.39 -11.45
N LEU A 158 10.71 -14.16 -10.15
CA LEU A 158 9.61 -14.20 -9.21
C LEU A 158 8.66 -13.04 -9.50
N GLU A 159 7.37 -13.27 -9.28
CA GLU A 159 6.35 -12.22 -9.40
C GLU A 159 6.62 -11.07 -8.42
N THR A 160 7.08 -11.40 -7.21
CA THR A 160 7.49 -10.44 -6.19
C THR A 160 8.88 -10.78 -5.64
N LYS A 161 9.66 -9.74 -5.32
CA LYS A 161 10.98 -9.90 -4.71
C LYS A 161 10.88 -10.47 -3.31
N VAL A 162 11.79 -11.37 -2.97
CA VAL A 162 11.94 -11.90 -1.61
C VAL A 162 12.78 -10.92 -0.78
N PHE A 163 12.32 -10.64 0.43
CA PHE A 163 13.05 -9.83 1.42
C PHE A 163 13.36 -10.68 2.65
N MET A 164 14.62 -10.67 3.05
CA MET A 164 15.08 -11.36 4.26
C MET A 164 14.60 -10.59 5.48
N GLN A 165 14.17 -11.28 6.54
CA GLN A 165 13.69 -10.65 7.77
C GLN A 165 12.58 -9.59 7.51
N LEU A 166 11.65 -9.90 6.59
CA LEU A 166 10.58 -9.00 6.15
C LEU A 166 9.84 -8.35 7.33
N GLY A 167 9.47 -9.13 8.36
CA GLY A 167 8.78 -8.62 9.55
C GLY A 167 9.53 -7.50 10.27
N GLN A 168 10.85 -7.65 10.49
CA GLN A 168 11.66 -6.60 11.12
C GLN A 168 11.75 -5.35 10.22
N LYS A 169 11.93 -5.53 8.90
CA LYS A 169 11.98 -4.42 7.96
C LYS A 169 10.67 -3.65 7.91
N LEU A 170 9.52 -4.35 7.97
CA LEU A 170 8.21 -3.72 8.04
C LEU A 170 8.06 -2.91 9.34
N ILE A 171 8.47 -3.46 10.48
CA ILE A 171 8.48 -2.73 11.77
C ILE A 171 9.33 -1.46 11.68
N ASP A 172 10.54 -1.55 11.12
CA ASP A 172 11.45 -0.41 10.97
C ASP A 172 10.85 0.66 10.05
N LEU A 173 10.30 0.28 8.89
CA LEU A 173 9.62 1.19 7.97
C LEU A 173 8.42 1.87 8.64
N PHE A 174 7.58 1.12 9.36
CA PHE A 174 6.45 1.69 10.08
C PHE A 174 6.88 2.67 11.16
N ASN A 175 7.91 2.36 11.93
CA ASN A 175 8.46 3.28 12.93
C ASN A 175 8.94 4.58 12.28
N MET A 176 9.68 4.49 11.17
CA MET A 176 10.16 5.67 10.44
C MET A 176 9.01 6.46 9.80
N MET A 177 8.00 5.80 9.24
CA MET A 177 6.80 6.45 8.71
C MET A 177 6.03 7.19 9.81
N ARG A 178 5.80 6.54 10.96
CA ARG A 178 5.14 7.16 12.12
C ARG A 178 5.90 8.40 12.61
N GLN A 179 7.22 8.31 12.69
CA GLN A 179 8.06 9.47 13.04
C GLN A 179 7.95 10.58 11.99
N PHE A 180 8.01 10.26 10.70
CA PHE A 180 7.92 11.22 9.61
C PHE A 180 6.57 11.95 9.57
N PHE A 181 5.46 11.22 9.76
CA PHE A 181 4.12 11.78 9.86
C PHE A 181 3.77 12.32 11.26
N GLY A 182 4.72 12.23 12.20
CA GLY A 182 4.70 12.91 13.49
C GLY A 182 4.84 14.43 13.39
N ASP A 183 5.43 14.94 12.29
CA ASP A 183 5.64 16.36 12.05
C ASP A 183 4.33 17.18 12.03
N ASP A 184 4.35 18.37 12.63
CA ASP A 184 3.21 19.28 12.75
C ASP A 184 2.56 19.62 11.40
N ARG A 185 3.32 19.59 10.29
CA ARG A 185 2.78 19.83 8.95
C ARG A 185 1.70 18.82 8.55
N PHE A 186 1.69 17.63 9.14
CA PHE A 186 0.70 16.59 8.90
C PHE A 186 -0.39 16.52 9.99
N ALA A 187 -0.35 17.38 11.01
CA ALA A 187 -1.30 17.32 12.14
C ALA A 187 -2.76 17.45 11.70
N VAL A 188 -3.04 18.32 10.72
CA VAL A 188 -4.39 18.50 10.17
C VAL A 188 -4.84 17.27 9.39
N ASP A 189 -3.94 16.67 8.60
CA ASP A 189 -4.22 15.43 7.86
C ASP A 189 -4.50 14.26 8.81
N LYS A 190 -3.70 14.09 9.87
CA LYS A 190 -3.93 13.05 10.88
C LYS A 190 -5.25 13.24 11.62
N LYS A 191 -5.55 14.47 12.06
CA LYS A 191 -6.82 14.79 12.74
C LYS A 191 -8.02 14.47 11.85
N ARG A 192 -7.93 14.80 10.56
CA ARG A 192 -8.96 14.48 9.58
C ARG A 192 -9.07 12.97 9.36
N ALA A 193 -7.94 12.29 9.15
CA ALA A 193 -7.91 10.84 8.96
C ALA A 193 -8.58 10.12 10.15
N CYS A 194 -8.30 10.55 11.38
CA CYS A 194 -8.99 10.03 12.57
C CYS A 194 -10.50 10.32 12.50
N ALA A 195 -10.91 11.54 12.16
CA ALA A 195 -12.32 11.90 12.12
C ALA A 195 -13.10 11.08 11.09
N VAL A 196 -12.51 10.85 9.91
CA VAL A 196 -13.12 10.08 8.83
C VAL A 196 -13.11 8.58 9.16
N PHE A 197 -12.00 8.05 9.68
CA PHE A 197 -11.83 6.61 9.90
C PHE A 197 -12.42 6.10 11.22
N LEU A 198 -12.36 6.90 12.29
CA LEU A 198 -12.75 6.53 13.65
C LEU A 198 -13.99 7.27 14.15
N GLY A 199 -14.41 8.34 13.45
CA GLY A 199 -15.45 9.25 13.94
C GLY A 199 -15.00 10.17 15.08
N VAL A 200 -13.69 10.19 15.40
CA VAL A 200 -13.11 11.04 16.46
C VAL A 200 -11.87 11.76 15.95
N ALA A 201 -11.57 12.93 16.50
CA ALA A 201 -10.45 13.74 16.02
C ALA A 201 -9.07 13.33 16.58
N GLU A 202 -9.05 12.41 17.54
CA GLU A 202 -7.84 12.02 18.27
C GLU A 202 -7.37 10.64 17.81
N GLU A 203 -6.04 10.50 17.69
CA GLU A 203 -5.39 9.22 17.39
C GLU A 203 -5.62 8.25 18.56
N PRO A 204 -5.89 6.96 18.28
CA PRO A 204 -5.98 5.96 19.33
C PRO A 204 -4.66 5.84 20.10
N ASP A 205 -4.73 5.47 21.37
CA ASP A 205 -3.53 5.22 22.18
C ASP A 205 -3.05 3.78 21.94
N GLU A 206 -1.80 3.63 21.48
CA GLU A 206 -1.17 2.32 21.21
C GLU A 206 -1.20 1.39 22.44
N SER A 207 -1.05 1.94 23.65
CA SER A 207 -1.03 1.16 24.90
C SER A 207 -2.41 0.72 25.37
N VAL A 208 -3.46 1.45 24.97
CA VAL A 208 -4.85 1.18 25.38
C VAL A 208 -5.61 0.41 24.32
N GLN A 209 -5.40 0.72 23.04
CA GLN A 209 -6.12 0.20 21.89
C GLN A 209 -5.16 -0.16 20.75
N PRO A 210 -4.25 -1.14 20.95
CA PRO A 210 -3.20 -1.47 19.98
C PRO A 210 -3.74 -1.91 18.62
N GLU A 211 -4.84 -2.67 18.59
CA GLU A 211 -5.45 -3.12 17.33
C GLU A 211 -6.04 -1.93 16.54
N LEU A 212 -6.76 -1.03 17.22
CA LEU A 212 -7.32 0.15 16.58
C LEU A 212 -6.22 1.09 16.09
N TYR A 213 -5.14 1.22 16.87
CA TYR A 213 -3.94 1.97 16.52
C TYR A 213 -3.28 1.46 15.25
N SER A 214 -2.97 0.15 15.19
CA SER A 214 -2.39 -0.46 14.00
C SER A 214 -3.30 -0.29 12.78
N SER A 215 -4.61 -0.52 12.95
CA SER A 215 -5.56 -0.41 11.84
C SER A 215 -5.74 1.02 11.33
N PHE A 216 -5.64 2.01 12.20
CA PHE A 216 -5.63 3.42 11.80
C PHE A 216 -4.38 3.75 10.99
N TRP A 217 -3.21 3.29 11.43
CA TRP A 217 -1.95 3.55 10.71
C TRP A 217 -1.89 2.84 9.35
N GLU A 218 -2.45 1.64 9.22
CA GLU A 218 -2.61 1.00 7.90
C GLU A 218 -3.47 1.86 6.97
N TYR A 219 -4.67 2.25 7.41
CA TYR A 219 -5.54 3.15 6.65
C TYR A 219 -4.82 4.46 6.29
N PHE A 220 -4.18 5.10 7.27
CA PHE A 220 -3.49 6.36 7.03
C PHE A 220 -2.37 6.21 6.01
N ILE A 221 -1.58 5.14 6.08
CA ILE A 221 -0.43 4.96 5.19
C ILE A 221 -0.85 4.60 3.76
N PHE A 222 -1.80 3.68 3.60
CA PHE A 222 -2.13 3.09 2.29
C PHE A 222 -3.34 3.70 1.60
N ASP A 223 -4.28 4.26 2.34
CA ASP A 223 -5.60 4.60 1.80
C ASP A 223 -5.95 6.08 1.93
N TYR A 224 -5.45 6.75 2.97
CA TYR A 224 -5.68 8.18 3.14
C TYR A 224 -4.99 8.98 2.03
N HIS A 225 -5.65 10.05 1.57
CA HIS A 225 -5.09 10.97 0.59
C HIS A 225 -4.79 12.33 1.24
N LEU A 226 -3.52 12.74 1.17
CA LEU A 226 -3.08 14.01 1.74
C LEU A 226 -3.83 15.18 1.13
N ARG A 227 -4.34 16.05 1.99
CA ARG A 227 -5.23 17.15 1.65
C ARG A 227 -4.69 18.11 0.60
N GLN A 228 -3.37 18.36 0.60
CA GLN A 228 -2.76 19.32 -0.30
C GLN A 228 -2.39 18.73 -1.66
N THR A 229 -1.97 17.47 -1.70
CA THR A 229 -1.32 16.86 -2.86
C THR A 229 -2.14 15.75 -3.51
N ASN A 230 -3.19 15.26 -2.83
CA ASN A 230 -3.94 14.07 -3.23
C ASN A 230 -3.06 12.83 -3.41
N ARG A 231 -1.96 12.74 -2.66
CA ARG A 231 -1.05 11.60 -2.68
C ARG A 231 -1.25 10.77 -1.42
N ARG A 232 -1.03 9.46 -1.54
CA ARG A 232 -1.03 8.57 -0.38
C ARG A 232 0.22 8.81 0.46
N PRO A 233 0.15 8.76 1.80
CA PRO A 233 1.32 8.93 2.66
C PRO A 233 2.48 8.01 2.32
N ILE A 234 2.23 6.75 1.94
CA ILE A 234 3.29 5.83 1.47
C ILE A 234 4.10 6.40 0.28
N GLU A 235 3.45 7.08 -0.66
CA GLU A 235 4.10 7.67 -1.84
C GLU A 235 4.98 8.86 -1.47
N VAL A 236 4.54 9.67 -0.50
CA VAL A 236 5.31 10.81 0.00
C VAL A 236 6.50 10.34 0.81
N PHE A 237 6.31 9.32 1.64
CA PHE A 237 7.40 8.73 2.42
C PHE A 237 8.44 8.03 1.54
N TYR A 238 8.02 7.28 0.51
CA TYR A 238 8.92 6.65 -0.46
C TYR A 238 9.86 7.68 -1.09
N GLU A 239 9.33 8.77 -1.62
CA GLU A 239 10.13 9.83 -2.25
C GLU A 239 11.09 10.49 -1.25
N PHE A 240 10.63 10.73 -0.01
CA PHE A 240 11.47 11.27 1.05
C PHE A 240 12.62 10.32 1.40
N TYR A 241 12.33 9.05 1.66
CA TYR A 241 13.29 8.05 2.10
C TYR A 241 14.34 7.75 1.03
N LYS A 242 13.92 7.71 -0.24
CA LYS A 242 14.82 7.53 -1.38
C LYS A 242 15.86 8.65 -1.48
N GLN A 243 15.49 9.87 -1.13
CA GLN A 243 16.39 11.04 -1.15
C GLN A 243 17.18 11.20 0.16
N HIS A 244 16.63 10.73 1.27
CA HIS A 244 17.18 10.88 2.61
C HIS A 244 17.19 9.53 3.34
N PRO A 245 17.96 8.54 2.84
CA PRO A 245 18.00 7.21 3.45
C PRO A 245 18.57 7.31 4.87
N ASN A 246 18.04 6.49 5.79
CA ASN A 246 18.43 6.56 7.19
C ASN A 246 19.88 6.05 7.37
N PRO A 247 20.82 6.85 7.92
CA PRO A 247 22.20 6.42 8.16
C PRO A 247 22.32 5.19 9.07
N ASP A 248 21.39 5.03 10.04
CA ASP A 248 21.38 3.90 10.97
C ASP A 248 21.08 2.56 10.25
N HIS A 249 20.48 2.63 9.05
CA HIS A 249 20.15 1.50 8.19
C HIS A 249 21.02 1.43 6.93
N ALA A 250 22.25 1.96 6.96
CA ALA A 250 23.13 2.07 5.78
C ALA A 250 23.21 0.79 4.94
N LYS A 251 23.38 -0.39 5.57
CA LYS A 251 23.47 -1.70 4.89
C LYS A 251 22.14 -2.19 4.31
N SER A 252 21.01 -1.77 4.87
CA SER A 252 19.67 -2.25 4.50
C SER A 252 18.86 -1.23 3.69
N ASN A 253 19.36 -0.01 3.49
CA ASN A 253 18.63 1.07 2.82
C ASN A 253 18.11 0.68 1.43
N ARG A 254 18.92 -0.02 0.63
CA ARG A 254 18.48 -0.49 -0.69
C ARG A 254 17.33 -1.49 -0.59
N ALA A 255 17.43 -2.44 0.35
CA ALA A 255 16.36 -3.41 0.61
C ALA A 255 15.08 -2.73 1.12
N LEU A 256 15.21 -1.74 2.00
CA LEU A 256 14.09 -0.95 2.52
C LEU A 256 13.42 -0.13 1.40
N ILE A 257 14.20 0.47 0.50
CA ILE A 257 13.67 1.16 -0.69
C ILE A 257 12.96 0.17 -1.60
N GLY A 258 13.55 -0.99 -1.87
CA GLY A 258 12.91 -2.03 -2.68
C GLY A 258 11.62 -2.55 -2.05
N LEU A 259 11.57 -2.66 -0.72
CA LEU A 259 10.35 -3.05 0.00
C LEU A 259 9.28 -1.97 -0.11
N LEU A 260 9.64 -0.70 0.04
CA LEU A 260 8.73 0.42 -0.19
C LEU A 260 8.17 0.41 -1.62
N GLU A 261 8.98 0.07 -2.64
CA GLU A 261 8.51 -0.07 -4.03
C GLU A 261 7.44 -1.16 -4.16
N THR A 262 7.62 -2.29 -3.48
CA THR A 262 6.59 -3.33 -3.40
C THR A 262 5.36 -2.83 -2.63
N MET A 263 5.56 -2.08 -1.54
CA MET A 263 4.46 -1.54 -0.73
C MET A 263 3.60 -0.51 -1.47
N LEU A 264 4.14 0.22 -2.44
CA LEU A 264 3.36 1.15 -3.27
C LEU A 264 2.24 0.47 -4.07
N LYS A 265 2.38 -0.83 -4.30
CA LYS A 265 1.45 -1.66 -5.07
C LYS A 265 0.43 -2.39 -4.20
N ILE A 266 0.52 -2.24 -2.88
CA ILE A 266 -0.46 -2.79 -1.96
C ILE A 266 -1.83 -2.19 -2.26
N ARG A 267 -2.83 -3.07 -2.28
CA ARG A 267 -4.22 -2.67 -2.49
C ARG A 267 -5.11 -3.15 -1.34
N LEU A 268 -6.11 -2.34 -1.02
CA LEU A 268 -7.21 -2.75 -0.16
C LEU A 268 -8.08 -3.77 -0.93
N MET A 269 -8.22 -4.97 -0.39
CA MET A 269 -9.04 -6.03 -0.96
C MET A 269 -10.17 -6.41 -0.01
N ILE A 270 -11.36 -6.62 -0.59
CA ILE A 270 -12.51 -7.16 0.14
C ILE A 270 -12.88 -8.49 -0.50
N PHE A 271 -12.94 -9.55 0.28
CA PHE A 271 -13.10 -10.89 -0.27
C PHE A 271 -13.79 -11.87 0.67
N THR A 272 -14.31 -12.95 0.09
CA THR A 272 -14.78 -14.12 0.84
C THR A 272 -13.84 -15.29 0.62
N VAL A 273 -13.64 -16.13 1.62
CA VAL A 273 -12.84 -17.36 1.51
C VAL A 273 -13.73 -18.51 1.05
N GLU A 274 -13.36 -19.17 -0.05
CA GLU A 274 -14.13 -20.28 -0.63
C GLU A 274 -13.66 -21.66 -0.15
N SER A 275 -12.35 -21.86 -0.13
CA SER A 275 -11.74 -23.14 0.23
C SER A 275 -10.25 -22.96 0.53
N ARG A 276 -9.66 -23.91 1.24
CA ARG A 276 -8.21 -24.05 1.36
C ARG A 276 -7.66 -24.90 0.21
N THR A 277 -6.47 -24.57 -0.28
CA THR A 277 -5.73 -25.35 -1.28
C THR A 277 -4.88 -26.43 -0.58
N GLU A 278 -4.35 -27.38 -1.36
CA GLU A 278 -3.48 -28.44 -0.83
C GLU A 278 -2.17 -27.88 -0.25
N ASP A 279 -1.68 -26.76 -0.82
CA ASP A 279 -0.44 -26.09 -0.43
C ASP A 279 -0.63 -25.12 0.76
N GLY A 280 -1.78 -25.17 1.44
CA GLY A 280 -2.06 -24.36 2.62
C GLY A 280 -2.59 -22.94 2.37
N TRP A 281 -2.66 -22.50 1.11
CA TRP A 281 -3.23 -21.20 0.71
C TRP A 281 -4.76 -21.20 0.78
N TYR A 282 -5.37 -20.02 0.74
CA TYR A 282 -6.81 -19.84 0.74
C TYR A 282 -7.30 -19.28 -0.58
N ARG A 283 -8.19 -20.02 -1.25
CA ARG A 283 -8.89 -19.54 -2.44
C ARG A 283 -9.91 -18.48 -2.04
N CYS A 284 -9.64 -17.26 -2.45
CA CYS A 284 -10.42 -16.08 -2.11
C CYS A 284 -11.13 -15.53 -3.34
N ARG A 285 -12.35 -15.06 -3.15
CA ARG A 285 -13.14 -14.39 -4.19
C ARG A 285 -13.27 -12.92 -3.85
N ASP A 286 -12.78 -12.06 -4.73
CA ASP A 286 -12.98 -10.62 -4.64
C ASP A 286 -14.47 -10.26 -4.64
N PHE A 287 -14.89 -9.43 -3.69
CA PHE A 287 -16.29 -9.12 -3.42
C PHE A 287 -16.95 -8.31 -4.55
N PHE A 288 -16.18 -7.49 -5.25
CA PHE A 288 -16.68 -6.58 -6.27
C PHE A 288 -16.64 -7.19 -7.67
N THR A 289 -15.46 -7.65 -8.06
CA THR A 289 -15.14 -8.20 -9.38
C THR A 289 -15.50 -9.67 -9.51
N GLY A 290 -15.53 -10.41 -8.40
CA GLY A 290 -15.74 -11.86 -8.40
C GLY A 290 -14.53 -12.66 -8.88
N SER A 291 -13.40 -11.99 -9.15
CA SER A 291 -12.13 -12.64 -9.49
C SER A 291 -11.66 -13.56 -8.35
N ILE A 292 -10.94 -14.61 -8.71
CA ILE A 292 -10.42 -15.60 -7.76
C ILE A 292 -8.91 -15.39 -7.66
N SER A 293 -8.42 -15.33 -6.43
CA SER A 293 -6.99 -15.27 -6.10
C SER A 293 -6.71 -16.20 -4.94
N ASP A 294 -5.57 -16.88 -4.96
CA ASP A 294 -5.13 -17.66 -3.82
C ASP A 294 -4.32 -16.72 -2.92
N LEU A 295 -4.67 -16.63 -1.63
CA LEU A 295 -4.06 -15.75 -0.64
C LEU A 295 -3.48 -16.54 0.53
N SER A 296 -2.37 -16.06 1.09
CA SER A 296 -1.83 -16.57 2.35
C SER A 296 -2.47 -15.83 3.52
N LEU A 297 -3.29 -16.51 4.34
CA LEU A 297 -4.04 -15.88 5.43
C LEU A 297 -3.61 -16.45 6.81
N PRO A 298 -3.51 -15.62 7.86
CA PRO A 298 -3.18 -16.05 9.22
C PRO A 298 -4.41 -16.64 9.92
N LEU A 299 -4.94 -17.73 9.37
CA LEU A 299 -6.15 -18.41 9.85
C LEU A 299 -5.83 -19.82 10.35
N ASP A 300 -6.35 -20.15 11.53
CA ASP A 300 -6.34 -21.52 12.05
C ASP A 300 -7.20 -22.44 11.18
N GLU A 301 -6.74 -23.67 10.98
CA GLU A 301 -7.42 -24.67 10.13
C GLU A 301 -8.87 -24.97 10.56
N THR A 302 -9.20 -24.70 11.82
CA THR A 302 -10.51 -24.95 12.42
C THR A 302 -11.48 -23.76 12.31
N PHE A 303 -11.04 -22.61 11.80
CA PHE A 303 -11.85 -21.40 11.78
C PHE A 303 -12.92 -21.44 10.67
N ASP A 304 -14.20 -21.24 11.03
CA ASP A 304 -15.31 -21.25 10.07
C ASP A 304 -15.44 -19.90 9.36
N MET A 305 -14.98 -19.84 8.11
CA MET A 305 -15.06 -18.64 7.27
C MET A 305 -16.42 -18.45 6.58
N LYS A 306 -17.42 -19.29 6.85
CA LYS A 306 -18.70 -19.25 6.14
C LYS A 306 -19.44 -17.93 6.36
N ASN A 307 -19.70 -17.23 5.27
CA ASN A 307 -20.31 -15.89 5.24
C ASN A 307 -19.49 -14.79 5.92
N MET A 308 -18.20 -15.02 6.14
CA MET A 308 -17.27 -13.98 6.55
C MET A 308 -16.90 -13.13 5.33
N LEU A 309 -16.97 -11.83 5.49
CA LEU A 309 -16.38 -10.86 4.57
C LEU A 309 -15.08 -10.36 5.18
N CYS A 310 -14.00 -10.49 4.43
CA CYS A 310 -12.66 -10.11 4.86
C CYS A 310 -12.27 -8.79 4.22
N VAL A 311 -11.54 -7.96 4.97
CA VAL A 311 -10.93 -6.71 4.52
C VAL A 311 -9.46 -6.75 4.92
N ALA A 312 -8.58 -6.63 3.94
CA ALA A 312 -7.14 -6.63 4.19
C ALA A 312 -6.38 -5.88 3.09
N HIS A 313 -5.18 -5.44 3.42
CA HIS A 313 -4.19 -4.94 2.46
C HIS A 313 -3.35 -6.12 1.95
N VAL A 314 -3.28 -6.26 0.63
CA VAL A 314 -2.68 -7.44 -0.03
C VAL A 314 -1.58 -7.00 -0.98
N PHE A 315 -0.47 -7.72 -0.98
CA PHE A 315 0.62 -7.61 -1.96
C PHE A 315 0.19 -8.18 -3.34
N GLU A 316 0.95 -7.88 -4.39
CA GLU A 316 0.66 -8.42 -5.73
C GLU A 316 0.75 -9.95 -5.80
N ASP A 317 1.60 -10.57 -4.98
CA ASP A 317 1.81 -12.03 -4.89
C ASP A 317 0.73 -12.75 -4.05
N GLY A 318 -0.30 -12.03 -3.57
CA GLY A 318 -1.36 -12.61 -2.76
C GLY A 318 -1.03 -12.79 -1.28
N ASN A 319 0.16 -12.36 -0.82
CA ASN A 319 0.45 -12.31 0.60
C ASN A 319 -0.26 -11.14 1.27
N LEU A 320 -0.75 -11.33 2.50
CA LEU A 320 -1.21 -10.20 3.30
C LEU A 320 -0.03 -9.31 3.68
N PHE A 321 -0.27 -8.00 3.62
CA PHE A 321 0.74 -7.03 4.02
C PHE A 321 0.99 -7.04 5.54
N THR A 322 -0.07 -7.20 6.33
CA THR A 322 0.02 -7.39 7.78
C THR A 322 -0.75 -8.63 8.22
N GLU A 323 -0.49 -9.08 9.45
CA GLU A 323 -1.30 -10.12 10.11
C GLU A 323 -2.73 -9.65 10.42
N TYR A 324 -3.05 -8.37 10.15
CA TYR A 324 -4.33 -7.78 10.49
C TYR A 324 -5.39 -8.07 9.41
N LEU A 325 -5.94 -9.29 9.47
CA LEU A 325 -7.10 -9.69 8.69
C LEU A 325 -8.39 -9.29 9.42
N ARG A 326 -9.08 -8.23 8.96
CA ARG A 326 -10.42 -7.93 9.47
C ARG A 326 -11.41 -8.87 8.83
N SER A 327 -12.02 -9.73 9.63
CA SER A 327 -13.07 -10.63 9.17
C SER A 327 -14.37 -10.35 9.93
N VAL A 328 -15.44 -10.10 9.19
CA VAL A 328 -16.75 -9.81 9.77
C VAL A 328 -17.82 -10.74 9.24
N TYR A 329 -18.67 -11.23 10.14
CA TYR A 329 -19.81 -12.04 9.73
C TYR A 329 -20.89 -11.16 9.12
N ILE A 330 -21.25 -11.40 7.86
CA ILE A 330 -22.34 -10.72 7.19
C ILE A 330 -23.25 -11.76 6.54
N LYS A 331 -24.53 -11.76 6.90
CA LYS A 331 -25.52 -12.70 6.34
C LYS A 331 -25.56 -12.58 4.81
N PRO A 332 -25.77 -13.67 4.04
CA PRO A 332 -25.77 -13.63 2.58
C PRO A 332 -26.71 -12.58 1.95
N VAL A 333 -27.88 -12.39 2.55
CA VAL A 333 -28.84 -11.36 2.10
C VAL A 333 -28.26 -9.97 2.30
N SER A 334 -27.65 -9.70 3.46
CA SER A 334 -26.99 -8.42 3.77
C SER A 334 -25.79 -8.18 2.86
N GLN A 335 -25.01 -9.22 2.51
CA GLN A 335 -23.91 -9.09 1.54
C GLN A 335 -24.42 -8.68 0.15
N LYS A 336 -25.56 -9.23 -0.29
CA LYS A 336 -26.19 -8.84 -1.55
C LYS A 336 -26.65 -7.38 -1.54
N ILE A 337 -27.24 -6.92 -0.43
CA ILE A 337 -27.65 -5.52 -0.26
C ILE A 337 -26.42 -4.61 -0.26
N LEU A 338 -25.37 -4.96 0.49
CA LEU A 338 -24.10 -4.23 0.54
C LEU A 338 -23.51 -4.06 -0.86
N ARG A 339 -23.41 -5.15 -1.64
CA ARG A 339 -22.90 -5.10 -3.01
C ARG A 339 -23.76 -4.23 -3.94
N ASN A 340 -25.08 -4.27 -3.77
CA ASN A 340 -25.98 -3.40 -4.54
C ASN A 340 -25.78 -1.92 -4.16
N ASN A 341 -25.64 -1.60 -2.88
CA ASN A 341 -25.37 -0.23 -2.43
C ASN A 341 -24.04 0.28 -2.98
N PHE A 342 -22.98 -0.53 -2.96
CA PHE A 342 -21.73 -0.18 -3.62
C PHE A 342 -21.88 0.01 -5.13
N SER A 343 -22.70 -0.80 -5.81
CA SER A 343 -22.94 -0.64 -7.26
C SER A 343 -23.58 0.71 -7.56
N HIS A 344 -24.55 1.14 -6.75
CA HIS A 344 -25.17 2.45 -6.88
C HIS A 344 -24.20 3.59 -6.55
N LEU A 345 -23.35 3.44 -5.53
CA LEU A 345 -22.30 4.41 -5.22
C LEU A 345 -21.29 4.55 -6.36
N LEU A 346 -20.88 3.45 -6.98
CA LEU A 346 -20.00 3.47 -8.15
C LEU A 346 -20.67 4.17 -9.33
N GLU A 347 -21.96 3.93 -9.59
CA GLU A 347 -22.72 4.69 -10.60
C GLU A 347 -22.74 6.20 -10.29
N TRP A 348 -22.91 6.55 -9.03
CA TRP A 348 -22.89 7.94 -8.56
C TRP A 348 -21.52 8.58 -8.79
N TYR A 349 -20.45 7.88 -8.40
CA TYR A 349 -19.06 8.30 -8.59
C TYR A 349 -18.69 8.44 -10.08
N ARG A 350 -19.24 7.59 -10.94
CA ARG A 350 -19.02 7.62 -12.39
C ARG A 350 -19.57 8.85 -13.09
N VAL A 351 -20.50 9.58 -12.48
CA VAL A 351 -20.94 10.87 -13.04
C VAL A 351 -19.76 11.84 -13.11
N GLN A 352 -18.92 11.90 -12.08
CA GLN A 352 -17.68 12.68 -12.08
C GLN A 352 -16.51 11.96 -12.77
N ASN A 353 -16.48 10.63 -12.70
CA ASN A 353 -15.35 9.81 -13.18
C ASN A 353 -15.86 8.69 -14.13
N PRO A 354 -16.23 9.01 -15.39
CA PRO A 354 -16.97 8.09 -16.26
C PRO A 354 -16.29 6.74 -16.53
N GLN A 355 -14.96 6.69 -16.43
CA GLN A 355 -14.17 5.48 -16.69
C GLN A 355 -13.78 4.72 -15.41
N ALA A 356 -14.20 5.19 -14.23
CA ALA A 356 -13.84 4.55 -12.98
C ALA A 356 -14.41 3.13 -12.91
N ASP A 357 -13.57 2.19 -12.48
CA ASP A 357 -13.92 0.83 -12.14
C ASP A 357 -13.91 0.63 -10.62
N TRP A 358 -14.01 -0.62 -10.18
CA TRP A 358 -14.00 -0.96 -8.76
C TRP A 358 -12.68 -0.63 -8.07
N GLU A 359 -11.56 -0.84 -8.76
CA GLU A 359 -10.23 -0.54 -8.24
C GLU A 359 -10.09 0.97 -7.99
N THR A 360 -10.38 1.78 -9.02
CA THR A 360 -10.38 3.24 -8.92
C THR A 360 -11.32 3.73 -7.82
N PHE A 361 -12.52 3.14 -7.72
CA PHE A 361 -13.50 3.54 -6.71
C PHE A 361 -13.06 3.21 -5.29
N CYS A 362 -12.52 2.01 -5.05
CA CYS A 362 -12.05 1.61 -3.72
C CYS A 362 -10.82 2.42 -3.30
N GLU A 363 -9.87 2.65 -4.21
CA GLU A 363 -8.68 3.47 -3.94
C GLU A 363 -9.05 4.89 -3.49
N ASN A 364 -10.03 5.51 -4.16
CA ASN A 364 -10.45 6.88 -3.85
C ASN A 364 -11.49 7.00 -2.72
N ASN A 365 -12.05 5.87 -2.23
CA ASN A 365 -13.13 5.88 -1.23
C ASN A 365 -12.95 4.75 -0.19
N ALA A 366 -11.71 4.50 0.22
CA ALA A 366 -11.37 3.38 1.10
C ALA A 366 -12.01 3.47 2.49
N ALA A 367 -12.12 4.66 3.09
CA ALA A 367 -12.79 4.84 4.38
C ALA A 367 -14.28 4.52 4.26
N LEU A 368 -14.96 5.02 3.22
CA LEU A 368 -16.35 4.67 2.93
C LEU A 368 -16.51 3.15 2.84
N VAL A 369 -15.64 2.49 2.09
CA VAL A 369 -15.66 1.06 1.87
C VAL A 369 -15.51 0.28 3.19
N ILE A 370 -14.51 0.62 4.00
CA ILE A 370 -14.26 -0.01 5.30
C ILE A 370 -15.46 0.21 6.25
N HIS A 371 -16.00 1.43 6.30
CA HIS A 371 -17.15 1.77 7.14
C HIS A 371 -18.41 1.04 6.74
N MET A 372 -18.70 0.91 5.45
CA MET A 372 -19.87 0.18 5.00
C MET A 372 -19.78 -1.31 5.33
N VAL A 373 -18.60 -1.92 5.19
CA VAL A 373 -18.39 -3.32 5.63
C VAL A 373 -18.60 -3.44 7.14
N GLY A 374 -18.02 -2.54 7.93
CA GLY A 374 -18.20 -2.50 9.38
C GLY A 374 -19.67 -2.31 9.79
N PHE A 375 -20.38 -1.36 9.17
CA PHE A 375 -21.79 -1.08 9.45
C PHE A 375 -22.68 -2.29 9.18
N PHE A 376 -22.50 -2.96 8.03
CA PHE A 376 -23.28 -4.15 7.67
C PHE A 376 -22.97 -5.38 8.52
N SER A 377 -21.87 -5.37 9.29
CA SER A 377 -21.54 -6.43 10.23
C SER A 377 -22.30 -6.35 11.56
N VAL A 378 -22.89 -5.18 11.88
CA VAL A 378 -23.60 -4.98 13.14
C VAL A 378 -24.90 -5.79 13.14
N GLN A 379 -25.01 -6.78 14.05
CA GLN A 379 -26.09 -7.77 14.03
C GLN A 379 -27.51 -7.21 14.17
N ASP A 380 -27.65 -6.09 14.87
CA ASP A 380 -28.93 -5.41 15.12
C ASP A 380 -29.28 -4.36 14.05
N SER A 381 -28.39 -4.12 13.08
CA SER A 381 -28.67 -3.22 11.95
C SER A 381 -29.60 -3.90 10.95
N ILE A 382 -30.62 -3.18 10.48
CA ILE A 382 -31.43 -3.61 9.34
C ILE A 382 -30.75 -3.03 8.10
N PRO A 383 -30.13 -3.85 7.24
CA PRO A 383 -29.46 -3.34 6.05
C PRO A 383 -30.50 -2.72 5.11
N GLU A 384 -30.42 -1.41 4.92
CA GLU A 384 -31.28 -0.67 4.00
C GLU A 384 -30.71 -0.71 2.59
N SER A 385 -31.60 -0.88 1.61
CA SER A 385 -31.25 -0.68 0.20
C SER A 385 -30.95 0.79 -0.06
N PHE A 386 -30.06 1.05 -1.01
CA PHE A 386 -29.75 2.37 -1.50
C PHE A 386 -31.03 3.15 -1.86
N ARG A 387 -31.26 4.27 -1.17
CA ARG A 387 -32.52 5.04 -1.23
C ARG A 387 -32.45 6.31 -2.06
N TRP A 388 -31.26 6.70 -2.48
CA TRP A 388 -31.02 7.93 -3.22
C TRP A 388 -31.23 7.73 -4.72
N THR A 389 -31.83 8.73 -5.37
CA THR A 389 -32.11 8.70 -6.80
C THR A 389 -31.71 10.02 -7.43
N THR A 390 -31.09 9.95 -8.60
CA THR A 390 -30.69 11.12 -9.40
C THR A 390 -31.08 10.92 -10.87
N ASN A 391 -31.48 12.02 -11.51
CA ASN A 391 -31.67 12.08 -12.96
C ASN A 391 -30.38 12.48 -13.71
N ILE A 392 -29.32 12.85 -12.98
CA ILE A 392 -28.05 13.27 -13.55
C ILE A 392 -27.22 12.02 -13.87
N ARG A 393 -27.20 11.64 -15.14
CA ARG A 393 -26.44 10.47 -15.64
C ARG A 393 -25.28 10.87 -16.55
N GLU A 394 -25.46 11.95 -17.30
CA GLU A 394 -24.46 12.50 -18.20
C GLU A 394 -24.04 13.86 -17.66
N TYR A 395 -22.76 13.98 -17.30
CA TYR A 395 -22.16 15.21 -16.82
C TYR A 395 -20.90 15.51 -17.62
N THR A 396 -20.77 16.76 -18.07
CA THR A 396 -19.56 17.26 -18.71
C THR A 396 -19.14 18.52 -17.98
N PRO A 397 -18.05 18.48 -17.20
CA PRO A 397 -17.60 19.62 -16.43
C PRO A 397 -17.29 20.81 -17.34
N ALA A 398 -17.66 22.01 -16.89
CA ALA A 398 -17.21 23.26 -17.51
C ALA A 398 -15.70 23.41 -17.37
N GLU A 399 -15.09 24.11 -18.32
CA GLU A 399 -13.67 24.44 -18.27
C GLU A 399 -13.37 25.33 -17.05
N VAL A 400 -12.27 25.04 -16.36
CA VAL A 400 -11.82 25.80 -15.20
C VAL A 400 -10.91 26.95 -15.64
N ASP A 401 -11.38 28.18 -15.46
CA ASP A 401 -10.55 29.38 -15.65
C ASP A 401 -9.63 29.60 -14.44
N SER A 402 -8.45 28.97 -14.52
CA SER A 402 -7.38 29.08 -13.53
C SER A 402 -6.78 30.49 -13.39
N GLN A 403 -7.06 31.40 -14.32
CA GLN A 403 -6.57 32.78 -14.27
C GLN A 403 -7.55 33.74 -13.59
N SER A 404 -8.81 33.33 -13.41
CA SER A 404 -9.82 34.16 -12.76
C SER A 404 -9.46 34.48 -11.31
N ASP A 405 -9.78 35.70 -10.87
CA ASP A 405 -9.59 36.12 -9.49
C ASP A 405 -10.43 35.28 -8.51
N MET A 406 -11.59 34.80 -8.96
CA MET A 406 -12.45 33.91 -8.18
C MET A 406 -11.79 32.54 -7.97
N PHE A 407 -11.15 31.96 -8.99
CA PHE A 407 -10.38 30.72 -8.82
C PHE A 407 -9.29 30.89 -7.76
N ARG A 408 -8.52 31.98 -7.82
CA ARG A 408 -7.47 32.28 -6.84
C ARG A 408 -8.04 32.48 -5.42
N MET A 409 -9.20 33.11 -5.30
CA MET A 409 -9.92 33.26 -4.03
C MET A 409 -10.34 31.91 -3.46
N LEU A 410 -11.01 31.07 -4.26
CA LEU A 410 -11.47 29.75 -3.86
C LEU A 410 -10.32 28.85 -3.42
N MET A 411 -9.21 28.85 -4.16
CA MET A 411 -7.99 28.12 -3.79
C MET A 411 -7.46 28.54 -2.41
N ARG A 412 -7.26 29.84 -2.19
CA ARG A 412 -6.75 30.35 -0.90
C ARG A 412 -7.73 30.10 0.25
N PHE A 413 -9.02 30.30 0.00
CA PHE A 413 -10.05 30.15 1.02
C PHE A 413 -10.21 28.69 1.44
N SER A 414 -10.27 27.76 0.48
CA SER A 414 -10.34 26.32 0.76
C SER A 414 -9.10 25.78 1.47
N GLU A 415 -7.91 26.35 1.19
CA GLU A 415 -6.68 26.02 1.93
C GLU A 415 -6.75 26.43 3.40
N LEU A 416 -7.22 27.66 3.65
CA LEU A 416 -7.43 28.23 4.98
C LEU A 416 -8.45 27.41 5.78
N MET A 417 -9.52 26.95 5.10
CA MET A 417 -10.57 26.13 5.70
C MET A 417 -10.21 24.66 5.86
N HIS A 418 -8.97 24.28 5.54
CA HIS A 418 -8.53 22.90 5.62
C HIS A 418 -9.39 21.90 4.82
N MET A 419 -9.93 22.31 3.67
CA MET A 419 -10.69 21.44 2.78
C MET A 419 -9.78 20.42 2.08
N THR A 420 -10.31 19.21 1.83
CA THR A 420 -9.64 18.16 1.05
C THR A 420 -9.32 18.62 -0.37
N PHE A 421 -8.38 17.91 -1.01
CA PHE A 421 -8.10 18.14 -2.41
C PHE A 421 -9.36 17.95 -3.27
N GLN A 422 -10.11 16.87 -3.04
CA GLN A 422 -11.31 16.57 -3.79
C GLN A 422 -12.43 17.58 -3.54
N ASP A 423 -12.66 17.99 -2.28
CA ASP A 423 -13.69 19.00 -1.98
C ASP A 423 -13.35 20.35 -2.61
N ARG A 424 -12.07 20.73 -2.61
CA ARG A 424 -11.60 21.94 -3.28
C ARG A 424 -11.83 21.87 -4.79
N LYS A 425 -11.48 20.73 -5.41
CA LYS A 425 -11.72 20.48 -6.84
C LYS A 425 -13.20 20.59 -7.15
N ASN A 426 -14.07 19.98 -6.34
CA ASN A 426 -15.52 20.00 -6.53
C ASN A 426 -16.10 21.40 -6.35
N LEU A 427 -15.64 22.17 -5.35
CA LEU A 427 -16.06 23.56 -5.14
C LEU A 427 -15.69 24.45 -6.33
N ILE A 428 -14.45 24.32 -6.84
CA ILE A 428 -14.01 25.05 -8.03
C ILE A 428 -14.81 24.65 -9.27
N GLN A 429 -15.06 23.35 -9.44
CA GLN A 429 -15.85 22.85 -10.55
C GLN A 429 -17.30 23.36 -10.51
N MET A 430 -17.92 23.38 -9.32
CA MET A 430 -19.26 23.94 -9.12
C MET A 430 -19.33 25.41 -9.52
N TRP A 431 -18.28 26.20 -9.22
CA TRP A 431 -18.19 27.58 -9.68
C TRP A 431 -18.12 27.68 -11.21
N SER A 432 -17.25 26.89 -11.84
CA SER A 432 -17.11 26.86 -13.31
C SER A 432 -18.41 26.48 -14.01
N ASP A 433 -19.09 25.45 -13.51
CA ASP A 433 -20.37 24.99 -14.06
C ASP A 433 -21.44 26.08 -13.94
N PHE A 434 -21.45 26.79 -12.81
CA PHE A 434 -22.39 27.89 -12.58
C PHE A 434 -22.12 29.06 -13.54
N VAL A 435 -20.87 29.52 -13.65
CA VAL A 435 -20.50 30.66 -14.50
C VAL A 435 -20.74 30.37 -15.98
N LYS A 436 -20.55 29.12 -16.43
CA LYS A 436 -20.86 28.71 -17.80
C LYS A 436 -22.33 28.92 -18.15
N LEU A 437 -23.24 28.68 -17.21
CA LEU A 437 -24.68 28.88 -17.40
C LEU A 437 -25.11 30.33 -17.15
N ARG A 438 -24.46 31.00 -16.18
CA ARG A 438 -24.77 32.36 -15.77
C ARG A 438 -23.49 33.16 -15.52
N PRO A 439 -23.01 33.90 -16.52
CA PRO A 439 -21.82 34.73 -16.37
C PRO A 439 -21.95 35.74 -15.21
N VAL A 440 -20.91 35.81 -14.37
CA VAL A 440 -20.85 36.72 -13.22
C VAL A 440 -19.69 37.68 -13.39
N PHE A 441 -19.95 38.96 -13.12
CA PHE A 441 -18.93 40.01 -13.06
C PHE A 441 -18.86 40.54 -11.63
N CYS A 442 -17.70 40.36 -10.99
CA CYS A 442 -17.41 40.92 -9.67
C CYS A 442 -16.69 42.27 -9.85
N ILE A 443 -17.18 43.32 -9.18
CA ILE A 443 -16.60 44.67 -9.28
C ILE A 443 -15.81 44.99 -8.00
N TYR A 444 -16.33 44.60 -6.84
CA TYR A 444 -15.72 44.87 -5.54
C TYR A 444 -15.16 43.61 -4.91
N HIS A 445 -14.16 43.75 -4.05
CA HIS A 445 -13.57 42.62 -3.33
C HIS A 445 -14.61 41.85 -2.50
N GLU A 446 -15.58 42.57 -1.91
CA GLU A 446 -16.69 41.98 -1.16
C GLU A 446 -17.53 41.03 -2.01
N ASP A 447 -17.71 41.31 -3.31
CA ASP A 447 -18.49 40.44 -4.20
C ASP A 447 -17.89 39.04 -4.29
N PHE A 448 -16.56 38.95 -4.41
CA PHE A 448 -15.86 37.66 -4.48
C PHE A 448 -16.08 36.83 -3.22
N MET A 449 -16.02 37.47 -2.04
CA MET A 449 -16.23 36.78 -0.77
C MET A 449 -17.68 36.33 -0.61
N ILE A 450 -18.65 37.16 -0.98
CA ILE A 450 -20.08 36.80 -0.92
C ILE A 450 -20.37 35.62 -1.85
N TRP A 451 -19.85 35.61 -3.09
CA TRP A 451 -19.99 34.47 -3.99
C TRP A 451 -19.30 33.22 -3.46
N THR A 452 -18.13 33.35 -2.83
CA THR A 452 -17.39 32.24 -2.21
C THR A 452 -18.21 31.59 -1.09
N LEU A 453 -18.76 32.41 -0.20
CA LEU A 453 -19.58 31.95 0.91
C LEU A 453 -20.91 31.34 0.42
N ALA A 454 -21.53 31.94 -0.61
CA ALA A 454 -22.76 31.41 -1.20
C ALA A 454 -22.55 30.05 -1.86
N LEU A 455 -21.42 29.86 -2.53
CA LEU A 455 -21.01 28.60 -3.15
C LEU A 455 -20.70 27.54 -2.09
N LEU A 456 -19.90 27.89 -1.07
CA LEU A 456 -19.59 26.99 0.04
C LEU A 456 -20.86 26.56 0.79
N ASN A 457 -21.81 27.46 0.99
CA ASN A 457 -23.09 27.16 1.62
C ASN A 457 -23.89 26.12 0.82
N ASN A 458 -23.98 26.27 -0.51
CA ASN A 458 -24.58 25.25 -1.38
C ASN A 458 -23.85 23.92 -1.28
N TYR A 459 -22.52 23.95 -1.37
CA TYR A 459 -21.68 22.76 -1.31
C TYR A 459 -21.87 21.98 0.00
N MET A 460 -21.89 22.67 1.13
CA MET A 460 -22.14 22.06 2.44
C MET A 460 -23.56 21.50 2.58
N ASP A 461 -24.56 22.24 2.11
CA ASP A 461 -25.98 21.85 2.22
C ASP A 461 -26.30 20.59 1.41
N ILE A 462 -25.79 20.48 0.18
CA ILE A 462 -26.04 19.30 -0.66
C ILE A 462 -25.30 18.06 -0.15
N LEU A 463 -24.13 18.21 0.48
CA LEU A 463 -23.33 17.08 0.96
C LEU A 463 -23.55 16.75 2.44
N LYS A 464 -24.45 17.48 3.11
CA LYS A 464 -24.71 17.39 4.56
C LYS A 464 -23.43 17.48 5.41
N ASN A 465 -22.46 18.27 4.95
CA ASN A 465 -21.19 18.48 5.63
C ASN A 465 -21.17 19.87 6.28
N THR A 466 -20.54 20.00 7.44
CA THR A 466 -20.39 21.28 8.14
C THR A 466 -18.91 21.65 8.27
N ILE A 467 -18.40 22.41 7.30
CA ILE A 467 -17.02 22.92 7.29
C ILE A 467 -16.96 24.28 7.99
N LEU A 468 -17.97 25.13 7.76
CA LEU A 468 -18.05 26.50 8.25
C LEU A 468 -19.50 26.89 8.54
N ASP A 469 -19.72 27.54 9.67
CA ASP A 469 -20.95 28.34 9.84
C ASP A 469 -20.83 29.64 9.04
N VAL A 470 -21.38 29.62 7.83
CA VAL A 470 -21.31 30.72 6.85
C VAL A 470 -21.91 32.01 7.41
N TYR A 471 -23.01 31.92 8.14
CA TYR A 471 -23.71 33.11 8.62
C TYR A 471 -23.00 33.73 9.83
N SER A 472 -22.49 32.90 10.74
CA SER A 472 -21.62 33.38 11.82
C SER A 472 -20.33 34.01 11.28
N TYR A 473 -19.77 33.46 10.20
CA TYR A 473 -18.60 34.05 9.53
C TYR A 473 -18.93 35.38 8.85
N ALA A 474 -20.05 35.46 8.15
CA ALA A 474 -20.52 36.67 7.49
C ALA A 474 -20.74 37.82 8.48
N GLU A 475 -21.34 37.53 9.64
CA GLU A 475 -21.54 38.52 10.71
C GLU A 475 -20.22 39.07 11.23
N LYS A 476 -19.25 38.19 11.53
CA LYS A 476 -17.91 38.60 12.00
C LYS A 476 -17.15 39.44 10.98
N THR A 477 -17.37 39.18 9.70
CA THR A 477 -16.72 39.90 8.58
C THR A 477 -17.53 41.09 8.07
N LYS A 478 -18.68 41.39 8.69
CA LYS A 478 -19.60 42.48 8.33
C LYS A 478 -20.14 42.38 6.89
N LEU A 479 -20.23 41.16 6.36
CA LEU A 479 -20.88 40.88 5.08
C LEU A 479 -22.40 40.80 5.26
N ARG A 480 -23.14 41.27 4.26
CA ARG A 480 -24.60 41.26 4.29
C ARG A 480 -25.12 39.84 4.10
N LYS A 481 -25.81 39.32 5.11
CA LYS A 481 -26.39 37.97 5.10
C LYS A 481 -27.35 37.77 3.92
N GLU A 482 -28.21 38.75 3.66
CA GLU A 482 -29.21 38.70 2.60
C GLU A 482 -28.56 38.54 1.22
N SER A 483 -27.38 39.14 1.03
CA SER A 483 -26.61 39.05 -0.22
C SER A 483 -26.02 37.67 -0.45
N ILE A 484 -25.68 36.94 0.61
CA ILE A 484 -25.21 35.55 0.55
C ILE A 484 -26.38 34.63 0.25
N GLU A 485 -27.50 34.77 0.98
CA GLU A 485 -28.71 33.96 0.78
C GLU A 485 -29.26 34.07 -0.65
N GLU A 486 -29.33 35.30 -1.18
CA GLU A 486 -29.76 35.54 -2.56
C GLU A 486 -28.87 34.80 -3.57
N ARG A 487 -27.55 34.91 -3.43
CA ARG A 487 -26.58 34.24 -4.32
C ARG A 487 -26.57 32.73 -4.13
N THR A 488 -26.78 32.24 -2.90
CA THR A 488 -26.93 30.80 -2.64
C THR A 488 -28.09 30.25 -3.44
N LYS A 489 -29.26 30.89 -3.36
CA LYS A 489 -30.44 30.49 -4.13
C LYS A 489 -30.20 30.56 -5.64
N ILE A 490 -29.54 31.62 -6.12
CA ILE A 490 -29.20 31.76 -7.54
C ILE A 490 -28.35 30.58 -8.02
N ILE A 491 -27.30 30.20 -7.28
CA ILE A 491 -26.44 29.06 -7.63
C ILE A 491 -27.26 27.77 -7.64
N HIS A 492 -28.01 27.52 -6.57
CA HIS A 492 -28.84 26.33 -6.40
C HIS A 492 -29.79 26.15 -7.59
N ASP A 493 -30.58 27.18 -7.90
CA ASP A 493 -31.59 27.15 -8.95
C ASP A 493 -30.96 27.06 -10.35
N THR A 494 -29.83 27.73 -10.58
CA THR A 494 -29.15 27.74 -11.89
C THR A 494 -28.53 26.38 -12.21
N LEU A 495 -27.90 25.74 -11.21
CA LEU A 495 -27.27 24.43 -11.38
C LEU A 495 -28.28 23.28 -11.26
N GLY A 496 -29.47 23.54 -10.72
CA GLY A 496 -30.44 22.50 -10.36
C GLY A 496 -29.83 21.53 -9.36
N LEU A 497 -29.23 22.07 -8.30
CA LEU A 497 -28.58 21.26 -7.27
C LEU A 497 -29.62 20.38 -6.55
N GLU A 498 -29.22 19.16 -6.27
CA GLU A 498 -29.99 18.19 -5.48
C GLU A 498 -29.17 17.70 -4.29
N GLU A 499 -29.85 17.12 -3.29
CA GLU A 499 -29.20 16.49 -2.16
C GLU A 499 -28.31 15.33 -2.63
N PHE A 500 -27.06 15.31 -2.18
CA PHE A 500 -25.99 14.43 -2.65
C PHE A 500 -25.79 14.47 -4.16
N ASP A 501 -25.78 15.67 -4.76
CA ASP A 501 -25.58 15.85 -6.20
C ASP A 501 -24.35 15.08 -6.73
N PRO A 502 -24.53 14.11 -7.66
CA PRO A 502 -23.47 13.24 -8.13
C PRO A 502 -22.31 13.97 -8.81
N ARG A 503 -22.51 15.23 -9.26
CA ARG A 503 -21.45 16.05 -9.87
C ARG A 503 -20.41 16.52 -8.86
N TYR A 504 -20.72 16.53 -7.57
CA TYR A 504 -19.89 17.19 -6.55
C TYR A 504 -19.66 16.36 -5.27
N CYS A 505 -20.07 15.08 -5.24
CA CYS A 505 -19.80 14.18 -4.12
C CYS A 505 -18.31 13.82 -3.99
N SER A 506 -17.80 13.91 -2.75
CA SER A 506 -16.52 13.36 -2.30
C SER A 506 -16.75 12.11 -1.43
N GLU A 507 -15.67 11.47 -0.96
CA GLU A 507 -15.77 10.34 -0.02
C GLU A 507 -16.60 10.69 1.23
N ASP A 508 -16.35 11.87 1.82
CA ASP A 508 -17.09 12.36 3.00
C ASP A 508 -18.59 12.51 2.69
N ALA A 509 -18.92 12.96 1.48
CA ALA A 509 -20.31 13.05 1.04
C ALA A 509 -20.97 11.68 0.91
N PHE A 510 -20.26 10.67 0.40
CA PHE A 510 -20.79 9.31 0.34
C PHE A 510 -20.97 8.70 1.72
N ILE A 511 -20.04 8.94 2.65
CA ILE A 511 -20.17 8.53 4.04
C ILE A 511 -21.42 9.18 4.65
N ASN A 512 -21.57 10.50 4.52
CA ASN A 512 -22.77 11.21 4.99
C ASN A 512 -24.03 10.69 4.33
N MET A 513 -24.02 10.38 3.04
CA MET A 513 -25.18 9.87 2.30
C MET A 513 -25.66 8.50 2.81
N ILE A 514 -24.75 7.66 3.27
CA ILE A 514 -25.08 6.35 3.83
C ILE A 514 -25.54 6.43 5.29
N PHE A 515 -25.01 7.40 6.06
CA PHE A 515 -25.29 7.52 7.50
C PHE A 515 -26.28 8.64 7.88
N SER A 516 -26.76 9.42 6.91
CA SER A 516 -27.95 10.28 7.02
C SER A 516 -29.18 9.45 6.70
#